data_AF-A0A957M7F2-F1
#
_entry.id   AF-A0A957M7F2-F1
#
_cell.length_a   1.000
_cell.length_b   1.000
_cell.length_c   1.000
_cell.angle_alpha   90.00
_cell.angle_beta   90.00
_cell.angle_gamma   90.00
#
_symmetry.space_group_name_H-M   'P 1'
#
loop_
_entity.id
_entity.type
_entity.pdbx_description
1 polymer ?
#
loop_
_entity_poly.entity_id
_entity_poly.type
_entity_poly.pdbx_seq_one_letter_code
_entity_poly.pdbx_strand_id
1 'polypeptide(L)' 'MLPLTQTRAYADASGAGEAHLVIFDRTPGKPWAEKVWRRTESYRGLDISVWGC' A
#
# COMPACT_ATOMS: atom_id res chain seq x y z
N MET A 1 5.86 10.06 -9.02
CA MET A 1 6.12 8.62 -8.94
C MET A 1 4.94 7.98 -8.21
N LEU A 2 4.32 6.94 -8.76
CA LEU A 2 3.13 6.31 -8.16
C LEU A 2 3.57 5.33 -7.06
N PRO A 3 2.94 5.31 -5.87
CA PRO A 3 3.39 4.53 -4.72
C PRO A 3 3.49 3.02 -4.99
N LEU A 4 2.61 2.46 -5.83
CA LEU A 4 2.67 1.05 -6.24
C LEU A 4 3.94 0.70 -7.04
N THR A 5 4.42 1.61 -7.89
CA THR A 5 5.65 1.41 -8.68
C THR A 5 6.87 1.32 -7.77
N GLN A 6 6.94 2.19 -6.76
CA GLN A 6 8.04 2.19 -5.80
C GLN A 6 8.01 0.93 -4.91
N THR A 7 6.84 0.56 -4.41
CA THR A 7 6.67 -0.67 -3.60
C THR A 7 7.09 -1.90 -4.41
N ARG A 8 6.71 -1.98 -5.69
CA ARG A 8 7.15 -3.08 -6.55
C ARG A 8 8.66 -3.10 -6.77
N ALA A 9 9.25 -1.95 -7.11
CA ALA A 9 10.69 -1.86 -7.32
C ALA A 9 11.48 -2.27 -6.07
N TYR A 10 10.98 -1.92 -4.88
CA TYR A 10 11.60 -2.34 -3.62
C TYR A 10 11.41 -3.84 -3.34
N ALA A 11 10.23 -4.40 -3.64
CA ALA A 11 9.99 -5.84 -3.54
C ALA A 11 10.93 -6.63 -4.47
N ASP A 12 11.09 -6.19 -5.72
CA ASP A 12 12.03 -6.80 -6.68
C ASP A 12 13.48 -6.71 -6.16
N ALA A 13 13.91 -5.55 -5.65
CA ALA A 13 15.26 -5.34 -5.13
C ALA A 13 15.57 -6.14 -3.86
N SER A 14 14.56 -6.44 -3.04
CA SER A 14 14.70 -7.21 -1.81
C SER A 14 14.47 -8.71 -1.99
N GLY A 15 13.99 -9.15 -3.16
CA GLY A 15 13.59 -10.53 -3.41
C GLY A 15 12.34 -10.96 -2.61
N ALA A 16 11.49 -10.00 -2.21
CA ALA A 16 10.32 -10.27 -1.39
C ALA A 16 9.19 -10.88 -2.24
N GLY A 17 8.60 -11.99 -1.75
CA GLY A 17 7.42 -12.62 -2.35
C GLY A 17 6.10 -11.91 -2.00
N GLU A 18 6.13 -11.00 -1.02
CA GLU A 18 4.98 -10.23 -0.55
C GLU A 18 5.35 -8.76 -0.40
N ALA A 19 4.38 -7.87 -0.63
CA ALA A 19 4.58 -6.45 -0.50
C ALA A 19 3.40 -5.76 0.20
N HIS A 20 3.72 -4.85 1.12
CA HIS A 20 2.76 -4.10 1.90
C HIS A 20 3.01 -2.60 1.73
N LEU A 21 1.94 -1.85 1.48
CA LEU A 21 1.95 -0.39 1.40
C LEU A 21 1.00 0.16 2.47
N VAL A 22 1.51 0.96 3.40
CA VAL A 22 0.71 1.60 4.45
C VAL A 22 0.61 3.09 4.17
N ILE A 23 -0.63 3.61 4.12
CA ILE A 23 -0.95 5.01 3.84
C ILE A 23 -1.52 5.65 5.11
N PHE A 24 -0.85 6.69 5.60
CA PHE A 24 -1.30 7.48 6.74
C PHE A 24 -2.19 8.65 6.29
N ASP A 25 -3.50 8.53 6.48
CA ASP A 25 -4.49 9.56 6.16
C ASP A 25 -4.58 10.60 7.29
N ARG A 26 -3.87 11.72 7.10
CA ARG A 26 -3.85 12.83 8.07
C ARG A 26 -4.97 13.86 7.86
N THR A 27 -6.04 13.53 7.12
CA THR A 27 -7.15 14.46 6.88
C THR A 27 -7.81 14.84 8.22
N PRO A 28 -7.84 16.15 8.58
CA PRO A 28 -8.51 16.61 9.80
C PRO A 28 -10.01 16.37 9.74
N GLY A 29 -10.62 16.02 10.87
CA GLY A 29 -12.08 15.81 10.96
C GLY A 29 -12.61 14.51 10.36
N LYS A 30 -11.79 13.77 9.58
CA LYS A 30 -12.19 12.45 9.06
C LYS A 30 -12.23 11.41 10.19
N PRO A 31 -13.34 10.68 10.37
CA PRO A 31 -13.45 9.63 11.39
C PRO A 31 -12.40 8.54 11.20
N TRP A 32 -11.87 8.01 12.31
CA TRP A 32 -10.89 6.92 12.28
C TRP A 32 -11.40 5.68 11.54
N ALA A 33 -12.70 5.37 11.69
CA ALA A 33 -13.34 4.23 11.02
C ALA A 33 -13.27 4.31 9.48
N GLU A 34 -13.19 5.52 8.90
CA GLU A 34 -13.06 5.71 7.45
C GLU A 34 -11.60 5.69 6.97
N LYS A 35 -10.64 5.78 7.89
CA LYS A 35 -9.20 5.74 7.59
C LYS A 35 -8.68 4.32 7.62
N VAL A 36 -9.24 3.47 8.48
CA VAL A 36 -8.86 2.07 8.62
C VAL A 36 -9.52 1.24 7.53
N TRP A 37 -8.74 0.85 6.52
CA TRP A 37 -9.19 -0.03 5.45
C TRP A 37 -8.04 -0.87 4.91
N ARG A 38 -8.37 -1.94 4.20
CA ARG A 38 -7.41 -2.80 3.49
C ARG A 38 -7.95 -3.14 2.10
N ARG A 39 -7.07 -3.13 1.11
CA ARG A 39 -7.35 -3.69 -0.22
C ARG A 39 -6.11 -4.34 -0.81
N THR A 40 -6.31 -5.16 -1.84
CA THR A 40 -5.23 -5.77 -2.60
C THR A 40 -5.16 -5.10 -3.97
N GLU A 41 -3.97 -4.68 -4.37
CA GLU A 41 -3.70 -4.12 -5.68
C GLU A 41 -2.73 -5.04 -6.42
N SER A 42 -3.15 -5.60 -7.55
CA SER A 42 -2.27 -6.39 -8.41
C SER A 42 -1.49 -5.46 -9.33
N TYR A 43 -0.17 -5.39 -9.14
CA TYR A 43 0.71 -4.54 -9.94
C TYR A 43 1.85 -5.33 -10.57
N ARG A 44 1.82 -5.41 -11.92
CA ARG A 44 2.82 -6.15 -12.73
C ARG A 44 3.01 -7.60 -12.30
N GLY A 45 1.95 -8.26 -11.85
CA GLY A 45 1.99 -9.66 -11.39
C GLY A 45 2.49 -9.89 -9.96
N LEU A 46 2.61 -8.82 -9.16
CA LEU A 46 2.77 -8.92 -7.70
C LEU A 46 1.53 -8.34 -7.04
N ASP A 47 0.94 -9.10 -6.12
CA ASP A 47 -0.15 -8.61 -5.28
C ASP A 47 0.43 -7.79 -4.13
N ILE A 48 -0.04 -6.54 -4.01
CA ILE A 48 0.40 -5.59 -2.98
C ILE A 48 -0.77 -5.36 -2.03
N SER A 49 -0.56 -5.66 -0.75
CA SER A 49 -1.54 -5.34 0.30
C SER A 49 -1.44 -3.86 0.67
N VAL A 50 -2.49 -3.10 0.40
CA VAL A 50 -2.55 -1.67 0.70
C VAL A 50 -3.45 -1.43 1.92
N TRP A 51 -2.91 -0.69 2.89
CA TRP A 51 -3.54 -0.41 4.17
C TRP A 51 -3.72 1.09 4.34
N GLY A 52 -4.89 1.50 4.84
CA GLY A 52 -5.14 2.84 5.34
C GLY A 52 -5.13 2.87 6.88
N CYS A 53 -4.62 3.96 7.44
CA CYS A 53 -4.71 4.31 8.87
C CYS A 53 -4.70 5.84 9.04
#